data_AF-A0A7S4P1N4-F1
#
_entry.id   AF-A0A7S4P1N4-F1
#
_cell.length_a   1.000
_cell.length_b   1.000
_cell.length_c   1.000
_cell.angle_alpha   90.00
_cell.angle_beta   90.00
_cell.angle_gamma   90.00
#
_symmetry.space_group_name_H-M   'P 1'
#
loop_
_entity.id
_entity.type
_entity.pdbx_description
1 polymer ?
#
loop_
_entity_poly.entity_id
_entity_poly.type
_entity_poly.pdbx_seq_one_letter_code
_entity_poly.pdbx_strand_id
1 'polypeptide(L)'
;FETCDQQDVDEFLCFLLENMSQLEKSKSIIPAGHCRQHYEICVLNSSRCVKCKYTTFREEWQWTLHLCLPQYVFDQELSEESFTPQAIDIDECLNATFETKSESLHCSK
;
A
#
# COMPACT_ATOMS: atom_id res chain seq x y z
N PHE A 1 -1.16 -7.18 -19.76
CA PHE A 1 -2.13 -6.10 -19.98
C PHE A 1 -2.69 -6.23 -21.38
N GLU A 2 -3.98 -6.57 -21.45
CA GLU A 2 -4.72 -6.67 -22.70
C GLU A 2 -5.37 -5.31 -22.98
N THR A 3 -5.54 -4.95 -24.26
CA THR A 3 -5.95 -3.60 -24.67
C THR A 3 -7.46 -3.40 -24.71
N CYS A 4 -8.25 -4.47 -24.59
CA CYS A 4 -9.69 -4.45 -24.84
C CYS A 4 -10.53 -4.39 -23.56
N ASP A 5 -9.95 -4.71 -22.41
CA ASP A 5 -10.65 -4.75 -21.12
C ASP A 5 -10.22 -3.58 -20.24
N GLN A 6 -11.11 -3.13 -19.35
CA GLN A 6 -10.74 -2.21 -18.29
C GLN A 6 -9.77 -2.90 -17.33
N GLN A 7 -8.76 -2.15 -16.88
CA GLN A 7 -7.69 -2.64 -16.02
C GLN A 7 -7.52 -1.68 -14.84
N ASP A 8 -7.02 -2.20 -13.73
CA ASP A 8 -6.64 -1.39 -12.58
C ASP A 8 -5.37 -0.58 -12.92
N VAL A 9 -5.41 0.73 -12.66
CA VAL A 9 -4.31 1.65 -12.94
C VAL A 9 -3.13 1.41 -11.99
N ASP A 10 -3.39 1.07 -10.72
CA ASP A 10 -2.35 0.75 -9.74
C ASP A 10 -1.60 -0.54 -10.12
N GLU A 11 -2.33 -1.56 -10.55
CA GLU A 11 -1.73 -2.82 -11.03
C GLU A 11 -0.84 -2.57 -12.25
N PHE A 12 -1.32 -1.78 -13.21
CA PHE A 12 -0.54 -1.41 -14.39
C PHE A 12 0.71 -0.60 -14.05
N LEU A 13 0.61 0.36 -13.12
CA LEU A 13 1.74 1.17 -12.67
C LEU A 13 2.81 0.29 -12.00
N CYS A 14 2.40 -0.59 -11.08
CA CYS A 14 3.30 -1.53 -10.42
C CYS A 14 4.01 -2.44 -11.44
N PHE A 15 3.27 -2.95 -12.43
CA PHE A 15 3.86 -3.73 -13.52
C PHE A 15 4.89 -2.93 -14.32
N LEU A 16 4.57 -1.69 -14.71
CA LEU A 16 5.46 -0.85 -15.50
C LEU A 16 6.77 -0.57 -14.75
N LEU A 17 6.70 -0.17 -13.48
CA LEU A 17 7.85 0.13 -12.64
C LEU A 17 8.73 -1.10 -12.42
N GLU A 18 8.13 -2.27 -12.17
CA GLU A 18 8.87 -3.52 -12.03
C GLU A 18 9.61 -3.88 -13.32
N ASN A 19 8.93 -3.81 -14.48
CA ASN A 19 9.56 -4.09 -15.77
C ASN A 19 10.67 -3.11 -16.11
N MET A 20 10.49 -1.82 -15.83
CA MET A 20 11.54 -0.81 -15.99
C MET A 20 12.75 -1.16 -15.11
N SER A 21 12.54 -1.45 -13.82
CA SER A 21 13.58 -1.90 -12.87
C SER A 21 14.34 -3.14 -13.36
N GLN A 22 13.67 -4.11 -13.99
CA GLN A 22 14.33 -5.28 -14.57
C GLN A 22 15.10 -4.93 -15.87
N LEU A 23 14.61 -3.99 -16.67
CA LEU A 23 15.32 -3.51 -17.86
C LEU A 23 16.62 -2.78 -17.49
N GLU A 24 16.67 -2.05 -16.38
CA GLU A 24 17.92 -1.43 -15.89
C GLU A 24 19.01 -2.46 -15.61
N LYS A 25 18.63 -3.63 -15.08
CA LYS A 25 19.57 -4.72 -14.79
C LYS A 25 20.12 -5.37 -16.07
N SER A 26 19.40 -5.28 -17.18
CA SER A 26 19.75 -5.97 -18.44
C SER A 26 20.39 -5.07 -19.50
N LYS A 27 20.25 -3.74 -19.41
CA LYS A 27 20.80 -2.78 -20.38
C LYS A 27 21.69 -1.74 -19.71
N SER A 28 22.93 -1.60 -20.19
CA SER A 28 23.94 -0.66 -19.68
C SER A 28 23.62 0.84 -19.90
N ILE A 29 22.49 1.16 -20.53
CA ILE A 29 22.10 2.53 -20.88
C ILE A 29 21.30 3.20 -19.75
N ILE A 30 20.61 2.42 -18.91
CA ILE A 30 19.86 2.96 -17.77
C ILE A 30 20.74 2.80 -16.52
N PRO A 31 20.93 3.86 -15.69
CA PRO A 31 21.66 3.73 -14.43
C PRO A 31 21.02 2.66 -13.55
N ALA A 32 21.82 1.71 -13.07
CA ALA A 32 21.33 0.61 -12.26
C ALA A 32 20.64 1.12 -10.98
N GLY A 33 19.40 0.69 -10.75
CA GLY A 33 18.65 1.01 -9.55
C GLY A 33 17.99 2.38 -9.55
N HIS A 34 17.96 3.09 -10.69
CA HIS A 34 17.33 4.40 -10.80
C HIS A 34 15.84 4.33 -10.44
N CYS A 35 15.09 3.36 -11.00
CA CYS A 35 13.67 3.20 -10.66
C CYS A 35 13.46 2.95 -9.17
N ARG A 36 14.23 2.02 -8.57
CA ARG A 36 14.09 1.69 -7.16
C ARG A 36 14.42 2.86 -6.25
N GLN A 37 15.50 3.57 -6.54
CA GLN A 37 15.93 4.72 -5.74
C GLN A 37 14.93 5.88 -5.71
N HIS A 38 14.11 6.04 -6.75
CA HIS A 38 13.20 7.18 -6.88
C HIS A 38 11.75 6.84 -6.51
N TYR A 39 11.31 5.60 -6.74
CA TYR A 39 9.90 5.23 -6.63
C TYR A 39 9.62 4.15 -5.59
N GLU A 40 10.61 3.38 -5.16
CA GLU A 40 10.38 2.31 -4.18
C GLU A 40 10.25 2.90 -2.78
N ILE A 41 9.18 2.49 -2.10
CA ILE A 41 8.83 2.88 -0.74
C ILE A 41 9.21 1.73 0.18
N CYS A 42 9.92 2.02 1.27
CA CYS A 42 10.16 1.04 2.33
C CYS A 42 9.14 1.26 3.45
N VAL A 43 8.29 0.26 3.67
CA VAL A 43 7.32 0.21 4.77
C VAL A 43 7.88 -0.67 5.88
N LEU A 44 7.99 -0.11 7.09
CA LEU A 44 8.42 -0.85 8.27
C LEU A 44 7.21 -1.32 9.07
N ASN A 45 6.91 -2.61 8.98
CA ASN A 45 5.87 -3.24 9.78
C ASN A 45 6.42 -3.61 11.16
N SER A 46 5.79 -3.09 12.21
CA SER A 46 6.10 -3.36 13.61
C SER A 46 4.97 -4.16 14.24
N SER A 47 5.29 -5.24 14.94
CA SER A 47 4.30 -6.01 15.70
C SER A 47 4.83 -6.28 17.10
N ARG A 48 3.98 -6.09 18.11
CA ARG A 48 4.34 -6.34 19.51
C ARG A 48 3.40 -7.37 20.12
N CYS A 49 3.95 -8.47 20.62
CA CYS A 49 3.17 -9.47 21.33
C CYS A 49 2.63 -8.88 22.64
N VAL A 50 1.31 -8.89 22.82
CA VAL A 50 0.68 -8.38 24.05
C VAL A 50 1.03 -9.21 25.28
N LYS A 51 1.31 -10.51 25.13
CA LYS A 51 1.66 -11.45 26.20
C LYS A 51 3.12 -11.33 26.65
N CYS A 52 4.07 -11.59 25.75
CA CYS A 52 5.51 -11.61 26.10
C CYS A 52 6.24 -10.28 25.86
N LYS A 53 5.53 -9.26 25.35
CA LYS A 53 6.06 -7.92 25.02
C LYS A 53 7.18 -7.88 23.97
N TYR A 54 7.52 -9.02 23.36
CA TYR A 54 8.48 -9.10 22.27
C TYR A 54 7.98 -8.33 21.05
N THR A 55 8.88 -7.59 20.40
CA THR A 55 8.59 -6.78 19.21
C THR A 55 9.35 -7.36 18.02
N THR A 56 8.65 -7.52 16.90
CA THR A 56 9.20 -7.92 15.61
C THR A 56 9.09 -6.78 14.62
N PHE A 57 10.03 -6.74 13.68
CA PHE A 57 10.07 -5.78 12.60
C PHE A 57 10.20 -6.52 11.29
N ARG A 58 9.50 -6.04 10.26
CA ARG A 58 9.60 -6.52 8.89
C ARG A 58 9.61 -5.33 7.96
N GLU A 59 10.64 -5.25 7.13
CA GLU A 59 10.70 -4.28 6.04
C GLU A 59 10.03 -4.86 4.79
N GLU A 60 9.20 -4.07 4.13
CA GLU A 60 8.56 -4.40 2.87
C GLU A 60 8.78 -3.27 1.88
N TRP A 61 9.34 -3.61 0.72
CA TRP A 61 9.56 -2.67 -0.37
C TRP A 61 8.38 -2.73 -1.33
N GLN A 62 7.78 -1.59 -1.62
CA GLN A 62 6.55 -1.47 -2.40
C GLN A 62 6.68 -0.31 -3.40
N TRP A 63 6.02 -0.42 -4.55
CA TRP A 63 6.02 0.64 -5.57
C TRP A 63 4.98 1.73 -5.28
N THR A 64 3.90 1.38 -4.59
CA THR A 64 2.81 2.29 -4.23
C THR A 64 2.44 2.08 -2.76
N LEU A 65 1.97 3.15 -2.11
CA LEU A 65 1.43 3.11 -0.76
C LEU A 65 -0.09 3.16 -0.86
N HIS A 66 -0.76 2.09 -0.48
CA HIS A 66 -2.22 2.04 -0.45
C HIS A 66 -2.75 2.73 0.80
N LEU A 67 -3.50 3.82 0.61
CA LEU A 67 -4.17 4.51 1.70
C LEU A 67 -5.52 3.86 2.00
N CYS A 68 -5.76 3.56 3.27
CA CYS A 68 -7.06 3.11 3.74
C CYS A 68 -8.02 4.29 3.87
N LEU A 69 -9.26 4.11 3.42
CA LEU A 69 -10.34 5.03 3.77
C LEU A 69 -10.77 4.81 5.23
N PRO A 70 -11.13 5.87 5.97
CA PRO A 70 -11.68 5.74 7.32
C PRO A 70 -12.95 4.87 7.37
N GLN A 71 -13.15 4.13 8.46
CA GLN A 71 -14.28 3.19 8.60
C GLN A 71 -15.65 3.85 8.44
N TYR A 72 -15.81 5.09 8.93
CA TYR A 72 -17.09 5.82 8.87
C TYR A 72 -17.59 6.05 7.44
N VAL A 73 -16.70 5.98 6.44
CA VAL A 73 -17.06 6.13 5.02
C VAL A 73 -17.91 4.96 4.55
N PHE A 74 -17.69 3.76 5.11
CA PHE A 74 -18.43 2.54 4.79
C PHE A 74 -19.71 2.39 5.61
N ASP A 75 -19.79 3.07 6.75
CA ASP A 75 -20.94 2.99 7.67
C ASP A 75 -22.12 3.87 7.22
N GLN A 76 -22.00 4.58 6.08
CA GLN A 76 -23.05 5.44 5.55
C GLN A 76 -24.12 4.63 4.81
N GLU A 77 -25.37 4.76 5.25
CA GLU A 77 -26.52 4.30 4.48
C GLU A 77 -26.59 5.11 3.18
N LEU A 78 -26.24 4.47 2.07
CA LEU A 78 -26.40 5.03 0.72
C LEU A 78 -27.90 5.13 0.42
N SER A 79 -28.52 6.27 0.76
CA SER A 79 -29.85 6.57 0.24
C SER A 79 -29.74 6.95 -1.24
N GLU A 80 -30.52 6.28 -2.09
CA GLU A 80 -30.46 6.41 -3.56
C GLU A 80 -30.78 7.84 -4.07
N GLU A 81 -31.26 8.74 -3.22
CA GLU A 81 -31.77 10.06 -3.61
C GLU A 81 -30.73 11.20 -3.51
N SER A 82 -29.53 10.96 -2.96
CA SER A 82 -28.47 11.98 -2.95
C SER A 82 -27.07 11.36 -2.82
N PHE A 83 -26.49 10.91 -3.94
CA PHE A 83 -25.08 10.52 -3.96
C PHE A 83 -24.20 11.77 -4.02
N THR A 84 -23.91 12.36 -2.87
CA THR A 84 -22.84 13.34 -2.72
C THR A 84 -21.62 12.65 -2.14
N PRO A 85 -20.52 12.51 -2.89
CA PRO A 85 -19.27 11.97 -2.36
C PRO A 85 -18.84 12.77 -1.13
N GLN A 86 -18.56 12.09 -0.03
CA GLN A 86 -18.05 12.75 1.15
C GLN A 86 -16.62 13.23 0.89
N ALA A 87 -16.32 14.46 1.27
CA ALA A 87 -14.95 14.95 1.31
C ALA A 87 -14.24 14.31 2.51
N ILE A 88 -13.08 13.71 2.25
CA ILE A 88 -12.23 13.06 3.27
C ILE A 88 -10.88 13.75 3.22
N ASP A 89 -10.35 14.14 4.37
CA ASP A 89 -9.01 14.71 4.45
C ASP A 89 -7.94 13.61 4.24
N ILE A 90 -6.83 13.98 3.60
CA ILE A 90 -5.70 13.07 3.41
C ILE A 90 -5.12 12.61 4.76
N ASP A 91 -5.15 13.47 5.77
CA ASP A 91 -4.68 13.15 7.12
C ASP A 91 -5.52 12.04 7.76
N GLU A 92 -6.82 11.99 7.47
CA GLU A 92 -7.70 10.92 7.96
C GLU A 92 -7.37 9.58 7.29
N CYS A 93 -7.10 9.58 5.99
CA CYS A 93 -6.65 8.39 5.27
C CYS A 93 -5.30 7.87 5.80
N LEU A 94 -4.35 8.78 6.08
CA LEU A 94 -3.06 8.41 6.67
C LEU A 94 -3.24 7.80 8.06
N ASN A 95 -4.07 8.40 8.91
CA ASN A 95 -4.38 7.86 10.23
C ASN A 95 -5.00 6.46 10.15
N ALA A 96 -5.96 6.25 9.25
CA ALA A 96 -6.57 4.93 9.03
C ALA A 96 -5.58 3.89 8.49
N THR A 97 -4.61 4.31 7.68
CA THR A 97 -3.58 3.43 7.09
C THR A 97 -2.60 2.91 8.13
N PHE A 98 -2.17 3.79 9.05
CA PHE A 98 -1.16 3.46 10.08
C PHE A 98 -1.76 3.11 11.44
N GLU A 99 -3.09 2.95 11.53
CA GLU A 99 -3.76 2.56 12.77
C GLU A 99 -3.26 1.18 13.23
N THR A 100 -2.96 1.07 14.54
CA THR A 100 -2.48 -0.19 15.11
C THR A 100 -3.62 -1.21 15.17
N LYS A 101 -3.48 -2.29 14.39
CA LYS A 101 -4.44 -3.40 14.36
C LYS A 101 -4.00 -4.51 15.31
N SER A 102 -4.97 -5.10 16.01
CA SER A 102 -4.74 -6.27 16.86
C SER A 102 -5.08 -7.53 16.09
N GLU A 103 -4.08 -8.39 15.87
CA GLU A 103 -4.26 -9.67 15.18
C GLU A 103 -4.04 -10.84 16.14
N SER A 104 -4.85 -11.88 16.00
CA SER A 104 -4.71 -13.13 16.76
C SER A 104 -3.57 -13.98 16.18
N LEU A 105 -2.33 -13.66 16.57
CA LEU A 105 -1.14 -14.42 16.17
C LEU A 105 -0.66 -15.37 17.28
N HIS A 106 -0.03 -16.47 16.88
CA HIS A 106 0.57 -17.42 17.82
C HIS A 106 1.83 -16.83 18.46
N CYS A 107 1.96 -16.92 19.79
CA CYS A 107 3.16 -16.53 20.50
C CYS A 107 4.10 -17.74 20.59
N SER A 108 5.18 -17.73 19.80
CA SER A 108 6.16 -18.82 19.76
C SER A 108 7.20 -18.77 20.90
N LYS A 109 7.09 -17.81 21.83
CA LYS A 109 7.97 -17.63 22.99
C LYS A 109 7.25 -17.94 24.30
#